data_AF-A0AA36DEL3-F1
#
_entry.id   AF-A0AA36DEL3-F1
#
_cell.length_a   1.000
_cell.length_b   1.000
_cell.length_c   1.000
_cell.angle_alpha   90.00
_cell.angle_beta   90.00
_cell.angle_gamma   90.00
#
_symmetry.space_group_name_H-M   'P 1'
#
loop_
_entity.id
_entity.type
_entity.pdbx_description
1 polymer ?
#
loop_
_entity_poly.entity_id
_entity_poly.type
_entity_poly.pdbx_seq_one_letter_code
_entity_poly.pdbx_strand_id
1 'polypeptide(L)'
;MFDLLRQLRDQRAMAVQNERQLMLVYLCCLEYITRKGSVDEHETRDGMDKSILMLCELVEQNKPKCTKYCPDEAGQEMTFQTADQGPITVRCEQDADFKFRKETKAKIRVRTLKVNGLGLEEPLTVRHYHWNHWPDRGAPPPDHSPMELLAKVSQSSTPIVVHCSAGIGRTGSIVMLQAIVEKISAGEKFEVEDLLKECRESRASLVQTPAQYYYIHEVLLNYYYARLGKYVASFEPSLAKYTVEYYKALDETTNNK
;
A
#
# COMPACT_ATOMS: atom_id res chain seq x y z
N MET A 1 -14.73 -13.03 11.95
CA MET A 1 -13.57 -13.55 11.19
C MET A 1 -13.99 -13.88 9.76
N PHE A 2 -15.04 -14.67 9.55
CA PHE A 2 -15.64 -14.90 8.23
C PHE A 2 -16.26 -13.65 7.58
N ASP A 3 -16.85 -12.73 8.35
CA ASP A 3 -17.37 -11.45 7.78
C ASP A 3 -16.26 -10.49 7.34
N LEU A 4 -15.12 -10.51 8.04
CA LEU A 4 -13.90 -9.83 7.59
C LEU A 4 -13.45 -10.47 6.27
N LEU A 5 -13.33 -11.79 6.21
CA LEU A 5 -12.97 -12.56 5.00
C LEU A 5 -13.93 -12.34 3.81
N ARG A 6 -15.21 -12.04 4.07
CA ARG A 6 -16.21 -11.74 3.04
C ARG A 6 -16.10 -10.30 2.52
N GLN A 7 -15.83 -9.33 3.40
CA GLN A 7 -15.43 -7.96 3.00
C GLN A 7 -14.06 -7.93 2.28
N LEU A 8 -13.19 -8.90 2.59
CA LEU A 8 -11.84 -9.05 2.00
C LEU A 8 -11.84 -9.55 0.55
N ARG A 9 -12.94 -10.16 0.08
CA ARG A 9 -13.01 -10.79 -1.26
C ARG A 9 -13.05 -9.78 -2.41
N ASP A 10 -13.54 -8.56 -2.15
CA ASP A 10 -13.95 -7.62 -3.19
C ASP A 10 -13.03 -6.39 -3.35
N GLN A 11 -11.91 -6.28 -2.60
CA GLN A 11 -11.00 -5.12 -2.68
C GLN A 11 -9.55 -5.48 -3.00
N ARG A 12 -8.96 -4.78 -3.98
CA ARG A 12 -7.58 -5.00 -4.47
C ARG A 12 -6.47 -4.50 -3.54
N ALA A 13 -6.81 -3.66 -2.55
CA ALA A 13 -5.87 -3.15 -1.55
C ALA A 13 -6.49 -3.11 -0.14
N MET A 14 -5.79 -3.67 0.85
CA MET A 14 -6.27 -3.74 2.23
C MET A 14 -5.70 -2.64 3.11
N ALA A 15 -6.41 -2.24 4.17
CA ALA A 15 -5.93 -1.30 5.19
C ALA A 15 -6.08 -1.89 6.61
N VAL A 16 -5.00 -1.94 7.40
CA VAL A 16 -4.96 -2.69 8.68
C VAL A 16 -4.41 -1.86 9.85
N GLN A 17 -4.90 -2.12 11.07
CA GLN A 17 -4.55 -1.43 12.31
C GLN A 17 -3.60 -2.24 13.23
N ASN A 18 -2.78 -1.50 13.99
CA ASN A 18 -1.64 -1.86 14.84
C ASN A 18 -1.64 -3.17 15.66
N GLU A 19 -2.70 -3.58 16.37
CA GLU A 19 -2.57 -4.71 17.32
C GLU A 19 -2.55 -6.10 16.66
N ARG A 20 -2.62 -6.14 15.33
CA ARG A 20 -2.71 -7.37 14.56
C ARG A 20 -1.80 -7.34 13.33
N GLN A 21 -0.58 -6.85 13.46
CA GLN A 21 0.36 -6.78 12.32
C GLN A 21 0.93 -8.15 11.91
N LEU A 22 0.98 -9.13 12.83
CA LEU A 22 1.12 -10.54 12.46
C LEU A 22 -0.01 -10.99 11.54
N MET A 23 -1.20 -10.37 11.63
CA MET A 23 -2.29 -10.65 10.68
C MET A 23 -1.91 -10.27 9.26
N LEU A 24 -0.97 -9.36 8.99
CA LEU A 24 -0.59 -9.03 7.61
C LEU A 24 0.06 -10.23 6.92
N VAL A 25 1.04 -10.83 7.60
CA VAL A 25 1.71 -12.05 7.16
C VAL A 25 0.71 -13.20 7.10
N TYR A 26 -0.10 -13.36 8.15
CA TYR A 26 -1.15 -14.37 8.22
C TYR A 26 -2.23 -14.21 7.13
N LEU A 27 -2.64 -12.98 6.77
CA LEU A 27 -3.61 -12.69 5.72
C LEU A 27 -3.04 -13.05 4.36
N CYS A 28 -1.77 -12.72 4.09
CA CYS A 28 -1.09 -13.17 2.87
C CYS A 28 -1.08 -14.71 2.77
N CYS A 29 -0.81 -15.41 3.88
CA CYS A 29 -0.84 -16.88 3.95
C CYS A 29 -2.25 -17.45 3.80
N LEU A 30 -3.25 -16.90 4.48
CA LEU A 30 -4.65 -17.34 4.38
C LEU A 30 -5.21 -17.15 2.97
N GLU A 31 -4.93 -16.02 2.32
CA GLU A 31 -5.30 -15.83 0.92
C GLU A 31 -4.67 -16.86 -0.01
N TYR A 32 -3.41 -17.22 0.25
CA TYR A 32 -2.73 -18.25 -0.53
C TYR A 32 -3.41 -19.61 -0.36
N ILE A 33 -3.68 -20.01 0.89
CA ILE A 33 -4.36 -21.28 1.22
C ILE A 33 -5.77 -21.33 0.62
N THR A 34 -6.55 -20.26 0.79
CA THR A 34 -7.94 -20.19 0.29
C THR A 34 -8.03 -20.22 -1.24
N ARG A 35 -7.09 -19.58 -1.96
CA ARG A 35 -7.05 -19.64 -3.43
C ARG A 35 -6.62 -21.01 -3.96
N LYS A 36 -5.66 -21.69 -3.31
CA LYS A 36 -5.23 -23.06 -3.68
C LYS A 36 -6.41 -24.05 -3.68
N GLY A 37 -7.44 -23.81 -2.85
CA GLY A 37 -8.66 -24.62 -2.81
C GLY A 37 -9.73 -24.30 -3.88
N SER A 38 -9.53 -23.29 -4.73
CA SER A 38 -10.57 -22.75 -5.63
C SER A 38 -10.18 -22.58 -7.10
N VAL A 39 -8.91 -22.84 -7.46
CA VAL A 39 -8.39 -22.65 -8.83
C VAL A 39 -7.68 -23.94 -9.28
N ASP A 40 -7.87 -24.32 -10.55
CA ASP A 40 -7.22 -25.46 -11.19
C ASP A 40 -5.69 -25.45 -10.94
N GLU A 41 -5.13 -26.59 -10.54
CA GLU A 41 -3.72 -26.75 -10.15
C GLU A 41 -2.73 -26.29 -11.23
N HIS A 42 -3.15 -26.20 -12.49
CA HIS A 42 -2.30 -25.81 -13.61
C HIS A 42 -1.92 -24.31 -13.67
N GLU A 43 -2.72 -23.40 -13.08
CA GLU A 43 -2.39 -21.96 -13.03
C GLU A 43 -1.45 -21.58 -11.86
N THR A 44 -1.17 -22.51 -10.95
CA THR A 44 -0.40 -22.26 -9.71
C THR A 44 1.12 -22.33 -9.89
N ARG A 45 1.61 -22.65 -11.09
CA ARG A 45 3.04 -22.87 -11.37
C ARG A 45 3.87 -21.62 -11.56
N ASP A 46 3.25 -20.46 -11.80
CA ASP A 46 3.95 -19.17 -11.80
C ASP A 46 3.70 -18.52 -10.44
N GLY A 47 4.76 -18.39 -9.63
CA GLY A 47 4.67 -17.92 -8.26
C GLY A 47 3.95 -16.58 -8.17
N MET A 48 2.71 -16.57 -7.67
CA MET A 48 1.97 -15.35 -7.40
C MET A 48 2.67 -14.60 -6.25
N ASP A 49 3.57 -13.69 -6.60
CA ASP A 49 4.26 -12.83 -5.64
C ASP A 49 3.23 -11.99 -4.87
N LYS A 50 3.01 -12.33 -3.60
CA LYS A 50 2.21 -11.54 -2.66
C LYS A 50 2.97 -10.27 -2.32
N SER A 51 2.27 -9.14 -2.22
CA SER A 51 2.91 -7.84 -1.95
C SER A 51 2.37 -7.18 -0.67
N ILE A 52 3.29 -6.68 0.15
CA ILE A 52 2.99 -5.84 1.33
C ILE A 52 3.60 -4.46 1.11
N LEU A 53 2.82 -3.39 1.25
CA LEU A 53 3.26 -2.00 1.24
C LEU A 53 3.15 -1.42 2.65
N MET A 54 4.29 -1.20 3.29
CA MET A 54 4.45 -0.56 4.59
C MET A 54 4.78 0.92 4.40
N LEU A 55 3.91 1.81 4.89
CA LEU A 55 4.00 3.26 4.67
C LEU A 55 4.38 4.03 5.95
N CYS A 56 4.90 3.36 6.97
CA CYS A 56 5.34 3.99 8.21
C CYS A 56 6.64 3.42 8.73
N GLU A 57 7.31 4.16 9.60
CA GLU A 57 8.41 3.60 10.38
C GLU A 57 7.87 2.83 11.59
N LEU A 58 8.74 2.03 12.22
CA LEU A 58 8.39 1.34 13.47
C LEU A 58 8.13 2.34 14.61
N VAL A 59 8.92 3.41 14.64
CA VAL A 59 8.84 4.49 15.61
C VAL A 59 8.94 5.83 14.88
N GLU A 60 8.02 6.74 15.15
CA GLU A 60 8.02 8.11 14.58
C GLU A 60 7.84 9.11 15.72
N GLN A 61 8.70 10.13 15.81
CA GLN A 61 8.66 11.13 16.89
C GLN A 61 8.61 10.50 18.30
N ASN A 62 9.42 9.46 18.53
CA ASN A 62 9.48 8.67 19.77
C ASN A 62 8.17 7.96 20.15
N LYS A 63 7.20 7.85 19.22
CA LYS A 63 5.96 7.12 19.42
C LYS A 63 5.99 5.82 18.61
N PRO A 64 5.63 4.67 19.20
CA PRO A 64 5.51 3.43 18.45
C PRO A 64 4.39 3.57 17.41
N LYS A 65 4.69 3.19 16.17
CA LYS A 65 3.79 3.28 15.02
C LYS A 65 3.51 1.94 14.38
N CYS A 66 4.47 1.02 14.39
CA CYS A 66 4.34 -0.33 13.87
C CYS A 66 5.25 -1.28 14.66
N THR A 67 4.75 -2.46 14.99
CA THR A 67 5.54 -3.56 15.52
C THR A 67 6.35 -4.19 14.40
N LYS A 68 7.58 -4.63 14.70
CA LYS A 68 8.42 -5.32 13.74
C LYS A 68 7.87 -6.72 13.47
N TYR A 69 7.54 -7.01 12.20
CA TYR A 69 6.96 -8.30 11.79
C TYR A 69 7.79 -9.02 10.69
N CYS A 70 8.90 -8.42 10.26
CA CYS A 70 9.85 -9.04 9.34
C CYS A 70 11.30 -8.67 9.72
N PRO A 71 12.27 -9.53 9.43
CA PRO A 71 13.70 -9.24 9.62
C PRO A 71 14.16 -8.03 8.80
N ASP A 72 15.21 -7.36 9.27
CA ASP A 72 15.70 -6.15 8.62
C ASP A 72 16.60 -6.52 7.44
N GLU A 73 17.54 -7.44 7.61
CA GLU A 73 18.59 -7.70 6.61
C GLU A 73 18.44 -9.06 5.93
N ALA A 74 18.99 -9.18 4.72
CA ALA A 74 19.04 -10.45 4.00
C ALA A 74 19.83 -11.51 4.80
N GLY A 75 19.34 -12.75 4.81
CA GLY A 75 19.87 -13.86 5.58
C GLY A 75 19.31 -13.97 7.00
N GLN A 76 18.70 -12.92 7.55
CA GLN A 76 18.06 -12.96 8.87
C GLN A 76 16.67 -13.58 8.80
N GLU A 77 16.25 -14.17 9.92
CA GLU A 77 14.91 -14.70 10.11
C GLU A 77 14.32 -14.26 11.46
N MET A 78 12.99 -14.30 11.53
CA MET A 78 12.24 -14.05 12.75
C MET A 78 11.11 -15.05 12.86
N THR A 79 10.94 -15.63 14.04
CA THR A 79 9.91 -16.63 14.31
C THR A 79 8.89 -16.11 15.32
N PHE A 80 7.63 -16.25 14.99
CA PHE A 80 6.49 -15.90 15.84
C PHE A 80 5.79 -17.16 16.30
N GLN A 81 5.45 -17.22 17.58
CA GLN A 81 4.62 -18.30 18.11
C GLN A 81 3.14 -17.96 17.89
N THR A 82 2.37 -18.91 17.36
CA THR A 82 0.91 -18.80 17.32
C THR A 82 0.32 -19.80 18.30
N ALA A 83 -0.76 -19.41 18.97
CA ALA A 83 -1.40 -20.26 19.99
C ALA A 83 -1.89 -21.60 19.41
N ASP A 84 -2.44 -21.57 18.19
CA ASP A 84 -3.17 -22.71 17.63
C ASP A 84 -2.57 -23.29 16.33
N GLN A 85 -1.60 -22.60 15.70
CA GLN A 85 -1.13 -22.95 14.34
C GLN A 85 0.39 -23.19 14.25
N GLY A 86 1.06 -23.31 15.39
CA GLY A 86 2.51 -23.52 15.46
C GLY A 86 3.34 -22.27 15.10
N PRO A 87 4.65 -22.42 14.94
CA PRO A 87 5.53 -21.29 14.64
C PRO A 87 5.35 -20.79 13.20
N ILE A 88 5.34 -19.47 13.03
CA ILE A 88 5.50 -18.80 11.74
C ILE A 88 6.93 -18.28 11.65
N THR A 89 7.68 -18.66 10.62
CA THR A 89 9.04 -18.15 10.40
C THR A 89 9.06 -17.28 9.15
N VAL A 90 9.58 -16.06 9.30
CA VAL A 90 9.76 -15.10 8.21
C VAL A 90 11.24 -14.88 8.01
N ARG A 91 11.77 -15.28 6.85
CA ARG A 91 13.17 -15.10 6.46
C ARG A 91 13.30 -14.06 5.37
N CYS A 92 14.27 -13.15 5.48
CA CYS A 92 14.61 -12.23 4.39
C CYS A 92 15.64 -12.89 3.48
N GLU A 93 15.29 -13.14 2.22
CA GLU A 93 16.20 -13.70 1.23
C GLU A 93 16.98 -12.60 0.50
N GLN A 94 16.34 -11.47 0.24
CA GLN A 94 16.93 -10.34 -0.49
C GLN A 94 16.47 -9.03 0.12
N ASP A 95 17.36 -8.05 0.09
CA ASP A 95 17.12 -6.69 0.54
C ASP A 95 17.80 -5.72 -0.42
N ALA A 96 17.02 -4.84 -1.03
CA ALA A 96 17.49 -3.91 -2.05
C ALA A 96 16.62 -2.65 -2.10
N ASP A 97 17.15 -1.58 -2.67
CA ASP A 97 16.37 -0.37 -2.94
C ASP A 97 15.50 -0.51 -4.20
N PHE A 98 14.30 0.06 -4.16
CA PHE A 98 13.45 0.19 -5.32
C PHE A 98 14.11 1.13 -6.35
N LYS A 99 14.23 0.66 -7.59
CA LYS A 99 14.83 1.43 -8.68
C LYS A 99 13.73 2.19 -9.43
N PHE A 100 13.63 3.48 -9.16
CA PHE A 100 12.76 4.38 -9.92
C PHE A 100 13.37 4.71 -11.29
N ARG A 101 12.52 4.86 -12.31
CA ARG A 101 12.93 5.25 -13.67
C ARG A 101 13.35 6.71 -13.77
N LYS A 102 12.81 7.57 -12.90
CA LYS A 102 13.11 9.01 -12.83
C LYS A 102 13.52 9.38 -11.41
N GLU A 103 14.34 10.42 -11.30
CA GLU A 103 14.83 10.92 -10.01
C GLU A 103 13.67 11.36 -9.10
N THR A 104 13.70 10.90 -7.85
CA THR A 104 12.71 11.20 -6.82
C THR A 104 13.39 11.23 -5.45
N LYS A 105 12.77 11.95 -4.51
CA LYS A 105 13.17 11.92 -3.09
C LYS A 105 12.61 10.72 -2.34
N ALA A 106 11.67 9.98 -2.93
CA ALA A 106 11.10 8.78 -2.33
C ALA A 106 12.17 7.70 -2.16
N LYS A 107 12.21 7.09 -0.97
CA LYS A 107 13.07 5.96 -0.65
C LYS A 107 12.19 4.77 -0.31
N ILE A 108 12.30 3.70 -1.08
CA ILE A 108 11.54 2.48 -0.85
C ILE A 108 12.52 1.32 -0.76
N ARG A 109 12.58 0.69 0.40
CA ARG A 109 13.30 -0.56 0.60
C ARG A 109 12.42 -1.73 0.17
N VAL A 110 12.98 -2.68 -0.56
CA VAL A 110 12.28 -3.84 -1.09
C VAL A 110 12.94 -5.11 -0.58
N ARG A 111 12.16 -5.91 0.15
CA ARG A 111 12.60 -7.19 0.70
C ARG A 111 11.85 -8.34 0.05
N THR A 112 12.57 -9.43 -0.24
CA THR A 112 11.97 -10.70 -0.61
C THR A 112 11.92 -11.57 0.62
N LEU A 113 10.72 -11.80 1.15
CA LEU A 113 10.49 -12.57 2.36
C LEU A 113 10.02 -13.98 2.01
N LYS A 114 10.53 -14.99 2.71
CA LYS A 114 10.04 -16.37 2.70
C LYS A 114 9.32 -16.63 4.01
N VAL A 115 8.03 -16.98 3.92
CA VAL A 115 7.16 -17.21 5.07
C VAL A 115 6.82 -18.69 5.14
N ASN A 116 7.16 -19.30 6.27
CA ASN A 116 6.88 -20.71 6.61
C ASN A 116 5.92 -20.79 7.80
N GLY A 117 5.21 -21.91 7.93
CA GLY A 117 4.25 -22.17 9.02
C GLY A 117 2.80 -22.16 8.55
N LEU A 118 1.84 -22.14 9.49
CA LEU A 118 0.39 -22.07 9.21
C LEU A 118 -0.15 -23.23 8.34
N GLY A 119 0.51 -24.40 8.39
CA GLY A 119 0.14 -25.55 7.55
C GLY A 119 0.47 -25.39 6.07
N LEU A 120 1.30 -24.41 5.70
CA LEU A 120 1.84 -24.31 4.35
C LEU A 120 2.80 -25.48 4.07
N GLU A 121 2.55 -26.22 2.98
CA GLU A 121 3.45 -27.28 2.51
C GLU A 121 4.77 -26.72 1.98
N GLU A 122 4.73 -25.52 1.38
CA GLU A 122 5.87 -24.85 0.78
C GLU A 122 5.97 -23.38 1.25
N PRO A 123 7.19 -22.82 1.35
CA PRO A 123 7.40 -21.43 1.73
C PRO A 123 6.70 -20.43 0.80
N LEU A 124 5.88 -19.54 1.37
CA LEU A 124 5.27 -18.43 0.64
C LEU A 124 6.30 -17.31 0.39
N THR A 125 6.50 -16.93 -0.87
CA THR A 125 7.30 -15.74 -1.22
C THR A 125 6.43 -14.48 -1.12
N VAL A 126 6.91 -13.48 -0.38
CA VAL A 126 6.25 -12.18 -0.22
C VAL A 126 7.23 -11.05 -0.55
N ARG A 127 6.84 -10.14 -1.43
CA ARG A 127 7.55 -8.88 -1.71
C ARG A 127 7.09 -7.82 -0.71
N HIS A 128 7.99 -7.40 0.16
CA HIS A 128 7.75 -6.34 1.14
C HIS A 128 8.34 -5.03 0.65
N TYR A 129 7.50 -4.03 0.42
CA TYR A 129 7.86 -2.68 0.03
C TYR A 129 7.70 -1.77 1.25
N HIS A 130 8.80 -1.23 1.76
CA HIS A 130 8.79 -0.28 2.87
C HIS A 130 9.08 1.11 2.32
N TRP A 131 8.06 1.97 2.30
CA TRP A 131 8.26 3.38 1.96
C TRP A 131 8.79 4.12 3.19
N ASN A 132 10.07 4.48 3.14
CA ASN A 132 10.74 5.13 4.24
C ASN A 132 10.38 6.62 4.34
N HIS A 133 10.27 7.11 5.57
CA HIS A 133 10.08 8.52 5.88
C HIS A 133 8.81 9.16 5.27
N TRP A 134 7.73 8.40 5.03
CA TRP A 134 6.43 9.00 4.70
C TRP A 134 5.90 9.75 5.94
N PRO A 135 5.66 11.07 5.87
CA PRO A 135 5.22 11.85 7.02
C PRO A 135 3.81 11.44 7.51
N ASP A 136 3.65 11.16 8.80
CA ASP A 136 2.40 10.62 9.39
C ASP A 136 1.15 11.45 9.10
N ARG A 137 1.26 12.78 9.29
CA ARG A 137 0.14 13.73 9.12
C ARG A 137 0.17 14.50 7.80
N GLY A 138 1.20 14.29 6.97
CA GLY A 138 1.36 14.97 5.69
C GLY A 138 1.33 13.99 4.53
N ALA A 139 1.99 14.38 3.45
CA ALA A 139 2.30 13.52 2.32
C ALA A 139 3.72 13.84 1.79
N PRO A 140 4.39 12.89 1.11
CA PRO A 140 5.65 13.17 0.43
C PRO A 140 5.43 14.16 -0.74
N PRO A 141 6.50 14.63 -1.39
CA PRO A 141 6.36 15.37 -2.65
C PRO A 141 5.45 14.61 -3.64
N PRO A 142 4.47 15.26 -4.27
CA PRO A 142 3.53 14.62 -5.19
C PRO A 142 4.14 14.38 -6.57
N ASP A 143 5.17 13.54 -6.63
CA ASP A 143 5.88 13.18 -7.86
C ASP A 143 5.37 11.84 -8.46
N HIS A 144 6.12 11.26 -9.41
CA HIS A 144 5.75 10.00 -10.08
C HIS A 144 5.95 8.75 -9.23
N SER A 145 6.64 8.84 -8.08
CA SER A 145 7.02 7.68 -7.26
C SER A 145 5.87 6.77 -6.83
N PRO A 146 4.71 7.26 -6.33
CA PRO A 146 3.61 6.38 -5.94
C PRO A 146 3.00 5.65 -7.14
N MET A 147 2.95 6.29 -8.30
CA MET A 147 2.41 5.70 -9.52
C MET A 147 3.33 4.63 -10.09
N GLU A 148 4.65 4.83 -10.00
CA GLU A 148 5.62 3.81 -10.41
C GLU A 148 5.63 2.61 -9.46
N LEU A 149 5.51 2.84 -8.15
CA LEU A 149 5.31 1.78 -7.17
C LEU A 149 4.04 0.99 -7.47
N LEU A 150 2.89 1.67 -7.61
CA LEU A 150 1.59 1.04 -7.91
C LEU A 150 1.66 0.23 -9.19
N ALA A 151 2.22 0.78 -10.28
CA ALA A 151 2.39 0.06 -11.54
C ALA A 151 3.28 -1.19 -11.43
N LYS A 152 4.19 -1.25 -10.44
CA LYS A 152 5.00 -2.44 -10.17
C LYS A 152 4.22 -3.47 -9.37
N VAL A 153 3.48 -3.06 -8.34
CA VAL A 153 2.77 -3.98 -7.43
C VAL A 153 1.43 -4.46 -8.00
N SER A 154 0.79 -3.66 -8.86
CA SER A 154 -0.46 -4.00 -9.54
C SER A 154 -0.29 -5.02 -10.67
N GLN A 155 0.94 -5.44 -10.98
CA GLN A 155 1.22 -6.55 -11.89
C GLN A 155 0.87 -7.91 -11.25
N SER A 156 0.75 -7.96 -9.92
CA SER A 156 0.33 -9.16 -9.22
C SER A 156 -1.18 -9.37 -9.40
N SER A 157 -1.58 -10.60 -9.70
CA SER A 157 -2.99 -11.03 -9.73
C SER A 157 -3.56 -11.25 -8.32
N THR A 158 -2.79 -10.91 -7.28
CA THR A 158 -3.18 -11.05 -5.87
C THR A 158 -3.40 -9.69 -5.21
N PRO A 159 -4.30 -9.60 -4.22
CA PRO A 159 -4.50 -8.38 -3.45
C PRO A 159 -3.20 -7.90 -2.81
N ILE A 160 -3.05 -6.57 -2.76
CA ILE A 160 -1.90 -5.92 -2.16
C ILE A 160 -2.28 -5.54 -0.73
N VAL A 161 -1.48 -5.99 0.24
CA VAL A 161 -1.68 -5.59 1.63
C VAL A 161 -1.02 -4.23 1.84
N VAL A 162 -1.79 -3.18 2.16
CA VAL A 162 -1.25 -1.83 2.41
C VAL A 162 -1.46 -1.46 3.87
N HIS A 163 -0.46 -0.93 4.55
CA HIS A 163 -0.65 -0.44 5.91
C HIS A 163 0.26 0.73 6.25
N CYS A 164 -0.13 1.46 7.28
CA CYS A 164 0.70 2.44 7.97
C CYS A 164 0.65 2.09 9.45
N SER A 165 0.31 3.05 10.32
CA SER A 165 0.10 2.81 11.75
C SER A 165 -1.36 2.41 12.06
N ALA A 166 -2.32 3.30 11.77
CA ALA A 166 -3.75 3.04 11.96
C ALA A 166 -4.44 2.43 10.72
N GLY A 167 -3.74 2.37 9.57
CA GLY A 167 -4.29 1.85 8.32
C GLY A 167 -5.46 2.69 7.80
N ILE A 168 -5.31 4.02 7.80
CA ILE A 168 -6.36 4.95 7.37
C ILE A 168 -5.83 6.17 6.59
N GLY A 169 -4.85 6.91 7.12
CA GLY A 169 -4.32 8.12 6.47
C GLY A 169 -3.48 7.81 5.22
N ARG A 170 -2.18 7.53 5.42
CA ARG A 170 -1.21 7.18 4.36
C ARG A 170 -1.68 6.00 3.50
N THR A 171 -2.24 4.98 4.16
CA THR A 171 -2.86 3.84 3.49
C THR A 171 -4.01 4.27 2.58
N GLY A 172 -4.88 5.15 3.05
CA GLY A 172 -5.97 5.69 2.23
C GLY A 172 -5.48 6.43 1.00
N SER A 173 -4.38 7.18 1.10
CA SER A 173 -3.79 7.83 -0.08
C SER A 173 -3.38 6.84 -1.17
N ILE A 174 -2.67 5.77 -0.82
CA ILE A 174 -2.26 4.74 -1.79
C ILE A 174 -3.46 3.95 -2.33
N VAL A 175 -4.41 3.58 -1.47
CA VAL A 175 -5.64 2.87 -1.87
C VAL A 175 -6.47 3.71 -2.83
N MET A 176 -6.67 5.00 -2.53
CA MET A 176 -7.40 5.92 -3.39
C MET A 176 -6.71 6.12 -4.74
N LEU A 177 -5.39 6.27 -4.78
CA LEU A 177 -4.63 6.36 -6.03
C LEU A 177 -4.88 5.12 -6.91
N GLN A 178 -4.80 3.93 -6.32
CA GLN A 178 -5.05 2.68 -7.05
C GLN A 178 -6.50 2.60 -7.56
N ALA A 179 -7.49 2.89 -6.70
CA ALA A 179 -8.90 2.83 -7.07
C ALA A 179 -9.23 3.80 -8.21
N ILE A 180 -8.68 5.02 -8.16
CA ILE A 180 -8.86 6.02 -9.23
C ILE A 180 -8.25 5.53 -10.55
N VAL A 181 -7.01 5.01 -10.51
CA VAL A 181 -6.35 4.47 -11.71
C VAL A 181 -7.15 3.32 -12.32
N GLU A 182 -7.76 2.47 -11.50
CA GLU A 182 -8.61 1.37 -11.96
C GLU A 182 -9.88 1.88 -12.63
N LYS A 183 -10.61 2.81 -12.01
CA LYS A 183 -11.80 3.42 -12.60
C LYS A 183 -11.49 4.10 -13.94
N ILE A 184 -10.40 4.87 -14.01
CA ILE A 184 -9.95 5.51 -15.26
C ILE A 184 -9.59 4.45 -16.31
N SER A 185 -8.87 3.39 -15.92
CA SER A 185 -8.47 2.33 -16.85
C SER A 185 -9.65 1.52 -17.37
N ALA A 186 -10.73 1.41 -16.59
CA ALA A 186 -12.00 0.81 -16.99
C ALA A 186 -12.88 1.75 -17.85
N GLY A 187 -12.49 3.01 -18.02
CA GLY A 187 -13.30 4.01 -18.72
C GLY A 187 -14.56 4.43 -17.96
N GLU A 188 -14.59 4.19 -16.65
CA GLU A 188 -15.72 4.54 -15.79
C GLU A 188 -15.73 6.04 -15.50
N LYS A 189 -16.94 6.62 -15.44
CA LYS A 189 -17.13 7.98 -14.94
C LYS A 189 -17.35 7.91 -13.43
N PHE A 190 -16.64 8.73 -12.68
CA PHE A 190 -16.72 8.79 -11.23
C PHE A 190 -16.32 10.17 -10.74
N GLU A 191 -16.77 10.53 -9.56
CA GLU A 191 -16.29 11.69 -8.81
C GLU A 191 -15.39 11.20 -7.67
N VAL A 192 -14.25 11.87 -7.45
CA VAL A 192 -13.26 11.44 -6.44
C VAL A 192 -13.86 11.46 -5.03
N GLU A 193 -14.76 12.40 -4.73
CA GLU A 193 -15.43 12.49 -3.44
C GLU A 193 -16.36 11.30 -3.18
N ASP A 194 -17.09 10.86 -4.20
CA ASP A 194 -18.00 9.72 -4.08
C ASP A 194 -17.22 8.42 -3.98
N LEU A 195 -16.15 8.26 -4.77
CA LEU A 195 -15.24 7.13 -4.64
C LEU A 195 -14.58 7.07 -3.25
N LEU A 196 -14.27 8.22 -2.64
CA LEU A 196 -13.77 8.27 -1.27
C LEU A 196 -14.84 7.85 -0.25
N LYS A 197 -16.11 8.24 -0.45
CA LYS A 197 -17.22 7.76 0.40
C LYS A 197 -17.38 6.25 0.30
N GLU A 198 -17.39 5.69 -0.91
CA GLU A 198 -17.42 4.24 -1.16
C GLU A 198 -16.26 3.52 -0.45
N CYS A 199 -15.02 4.03 -0.61
CA CYS A 199 -13.86 3.48 0.09
C CYS A 199 -14.04 3.52 1.62
N ARG A 200 -14.66 4.59 2.15
CA ARG A 200 -14.92 4.76 3.59
C ARG A 200 -16.00 3.84 4.14
N GLU A 201 -16.91 3.34 3.31
CA GLU A 201 -17.87 2.28 3.71
C GLU A 201 -17.14 0.97 4.02
N SER A 202 -16.06 0.69 3.28
CA SER A 202 -15.24 -0.52 3.50
C SER A 202 -14.22 -0.33 4.62
N ARG A 203 -13.65 0.87 4.75
CA ARG A 203 -12.72 1.23 5.83
C ARG A 203 -12.97 2.66 6.30
N ALA A 204 -13.61 2.81 7.47
CA ALA A 204 -13.91 4.13 8.01
C ALA A 204 -12.66 5.03 8.13
N SER A 205 -12.85 6.32 7.85
CA SER A 205 -11.85 7.38 8.00
C SER A 205 -10.60 7.26 7.10
N LEU A 206 -10.66 6.50 5.99
CA LEU A 206 -9.62 6.58 4.95
C LEU A 206 -9.39 8.03 4.50
N VAL A 207 -8.12 8.38 4.25
CA VAL A 207 -7.65 9.74 3.93
C VAL A 207 -8.04 10.73 5.05
N GLN A 208 -7.13 10.94 6.00
CA GLN A 208 -7.45 11.61 7.26
C GLN A 208 -7.27 13.13 7.21
N THR A 209 -6.36 13.64 6.38
CA THR A 209 -6.04 15.07 6.34
C THR A 209 -6.30 15.67 4.96
N PRO A 210 -6.61 16.97 4.88
CA PRO A 210 -6.71 17.67 3.60
C PRO A 210 -5.43 17.55 2.76
N ALA A 211 -4.25 17.61 3.40
CA ALA A 211 -2.97 17.42 2.71
C ALA A 211 -2.88 16.05 2.00
N GLN A 212 -3.37 14.98 2.63
CA GLN A 212 -3.44 13.65 2.01
C GLN A 212 -4.44 13.60 0.85
N TYR A 213 -5.56 14.32 0.96
CA TYR A 213 -6.54 14.41 -0.12
C TYR A 213 -5.98 15.14 -1.32
N TYR A 214 -5.41 16.33 -1.13
CA TYR A 214 -4.78 17.10 -2.20
C TYR A 214 -3.58 16.40 -2.81
N TYR A 215 -2.79 15.66 -2.02
CA TYR A 215 -1.72 14.82 -2.53
C TYR A 215 -2.19 13.81 -3.59
N ILE A 216 -3.35 13.17 -3.38
CA ILE A 216 -3.91 12.22 -4.35
C ILE A 216 -4.18 12.92 -5.68
N HIS A 217 -4.83 14.08 -5.65
CA HIS A 217 -5.13 14.88 -6.85
C HIS A 217 -3.87 15.35 -7.56
N GLU A 218 -2.92 15.94 -6.82
CA GLU A 218 -1.63 16.39 -7.34
C GLU A 218 -0.86 15.28 -8.05
N VAL A 219 -0.72 14.11 -7.41
CA VAL A 219 -0.03 12.95 -8.00
C VAL A 219 -0.69 12.51 -9.30
N LEU A 220 -2.02 12.42 -9.34
CA LEU A 220 -2.75 12.00 -10.53
C LEU A 220 -2.60 13.02 -11.65
N LEU A 221 -2.78 14.31 -11.36
CA LEU A 221 -2.64 15.37 -12.36
C LEU A 221 -1.22 15.41 -12.91
N ASN A 222 -0.20 15.35 -12.06
CA ASN A 222 1.21 15.30 -12.49
C ASN A 222 1.48 14.06 -13.37
N TYR A 223 0.92 12.91 -12.99
CA TYR A 223 1.08 11.66 -13.75
C TYR A 223 0.43 11.73 -15.13
N TYR A 224 -0.84 12.14 -15.23
CA TYR A 224 -1.55 12.22 -16.49
C TYR A 224 -1.05 13.38 -17.36
N TYR A 225 -0.69 14.52 -16.78
CA TYR A 225 -0.07 15.62 -17.50
C TYR A 225 1.24 15.19 -18.16
N ALA A 226 2.12 14.51 -17.43
CA ALA A 226 3.38 14.01 -17.97
C ALA A 226 3.18 12.96 -19.09
N ARG A 227 2.05 12.25 -19.12
CA ARG A 227 1.76 11.17 -20.08
C ARG A 227 0.97 11.65 -21.31
N LEU A 228 0.11 12.63 -21.14
CA LEU A 228 -0.78 13.16 -22.18
C LEU A 228 -0.26 14.47 -22.79
N GLY A 229 0.68 15.17 -22.13
CA GLY A 229 1.36 16.36 -22.65
C GLY A 229 0.40 17.46 -23.10
N LYS A 230 0.63 18.00 -24.32
CA LYS A 230 -0.09 19.14 -24.93
C LYS A 230 -1.59 18.94 -25.18
N TYR A 231 -2.12 17.72 -25.05
CA TYR A 231 -3.56 17.47 -25.21
C TYR A 231 -4.39 17.96 -24.01
N VAL A 232 -3.72 18.39 -22.95
CA VAL A 232 -4.36 18.76 -21.68
C VAL A 232 -3.88 20.11 -21.13
N ALA A 233 -3.56 21.05 -22.03
CA ALA A 233 -3.40 22.46 -21.66
C ALA A 233 -4.61 23.03 -20.89
N SER A 234 -5.79 22.43 -21.07
CA SER A 234 -7.01 22.75 -20.31
C SER A 234 -6.95 22.36 -18.83
N PHE A 235 -6.04 21.47 -18.40
CA PHE A 235 -5.87 21.08 -17.00
C PHE A 235 -4.91 21.97 -16.21
N GLU A 236 -4.13 22.86 -16.87
CA GLU A 236 -3.18 23.75 -16.19
C GLU A 236 -3.83 24.59 -15.06
N PRO A 237 -5.02 25.19 -15.23
CA PRO A 237 -5.66 25.95 -14.15
C PRO A 237 -6.06 25.06 -12.96
N SER A 238 -6.54 23.84 -13.23
CA SER A 238 -6.91 22.88 -12.18
C SER A 238 -5.67 22.38 -11.44
N LEU A 239 -4.60 22.04 -12.15
CA LEU A 239 -3.33 21.65 -11.56
C LEU A 239 -2.78 22.76 -10.67
N ALA A 240 -2.68 24.00 -11.18
CA ALA A 240 -2.22 25.14 -10.39
C ALA A 240 -3.06 25.37 -9.12
N LYS A 241 -4.38 25.22 -9.21
CA LYS A 241 -5.27 25.32 -8.04
C LYS A 241 -4.96 24.23 -7.01
N TYR A 242 -4.86 22.97 -7.43
CA TYR A 242 -4.57 21.86 -6.52
C TYR A 242 -3.19 21.98 -5.88
N THR A 243 -2.19 22.49 -6.60
CA THR A 243 -0.85 22.72 -6.06
C THR A 243 -0.87 23.75 -4.94
N VAL A 244 -1.57 24.87 -5.15
CA VAL A 244 -1.71 25.91 -4.12
C VAL A 244 -2.42 25.36 -2.87
N GLU A 245 -3.54 24.65 -3.05
CA GLU A 245 -4.28 24.07 -1.92
C GLU A 245 -3.49 22.97 -1.20
N TYR A 246 -2.68 22.17 -1.92
CA TYR A 246 -1.80 21.17 -1.33
C TYR A 246 -0.78 21.79 -0.38
N TYR A 247 -0.03 22.79 -0.86
CA TYR A 247 1.00 23.45 -0.03
C TYR A 247 0.38 24.22 1.14
N LYS A 248 -0.76 24.88 0.92
CA LYS A 248 -1.51 25.54 2.01
C LYS A 248 -1.95 24.54 3.08
N ALA A 249 -2.53 23.40 2.69
CA ALA A 249 -2.92 22.35 3.62
C ALA A 249 -1.71 21.72 4.34
N LEU A 250 -0.57 21.58 3.65
CA LEU A 250 0.67 21.08 4.24
C LEU A 250 1.19 22.03 5.32
N ASP A 251 1.16 23.34 5.08
CA ASP A 251 1.56 24.38 6.03
C ASP A 251 0.62 24.43 7.23
N GLU A 252 -0.70 24.37 7.02
CA GLU A 252 -1.70 24.31 8.11
C GLU A 252 -1.53 23.06 8.99
N THR A 253 -1.16 21.93 8.38
CA THR A 253 -0.89 20.69 9.12
C THR A 253 0.44 20.74 9.87
N THR A 254 1.40 21.55 9.40
CA THR A 254 2.70 21.74 10.02
C THR A 254 2.67 22.76 11.16
N ASN A 255 1.82 23.80 11.04
CA ASN A 255 1.67 24.90 12.00
C ASN A 255 0.73 24.59 13.18
N ASN A 256 -0.15 23.59 13.06
CA ASN A 256 -0.97 23.08 14.18
C ASN A 256 -0.19 22.08 15.08
N LYS A 257 1.11 22.34 15.29
CA LYS A 257 2.01 21.55 16.16
C LYS A 257 2.26 22.25 17.49
#